data_AF-A0A3D0LES2-F1
#
_entry.id   AF-A0A3D0LES2-F1
#
_cell.length_a   1.000
_cell.length_b   1.000
_cell.length_c   1.000
_cell.angle_alpha   90.00
_cell.angle_beta   90.00
_cell.angle_gamma   90.00
#
_symmetry.space_group_name_H-M   'P 1'
#
loop_
_entity.id
_entity.type
_entity.pdbx_description
1 polymer ?
#
loop_
_entity_poly.entity_id
_entity_poly.type
_entity_poly.pdbx_seq_one_letter_code
_entity_poly.pdbx_strand_id
1 'polypeptide(L)'
;MALDYRKCAEEIVANIGGRENVAQAAHCATRLRLVIKDNGKIKKSALENVDGVKGMFENNGQLQLIIGTGTVNKVYDEFLAVTGMSAATKDDVKAAAAAQQPAWKRALKSIGDVFVPILPAIVASGLMMGLVEALGKFIPSFEGSDWYSFLDMVANTAFAFLPVIVAVSAARVFGGNQFLGAVIGLLMIHGNLLNGWSVGSEEAINSFFGITTGKIPTWNLFGNLKIGGYTLGSISRHGYQGHVIPVIIAVWLMCKLEKWLHKHTPEMLDLFIVPLVTVFLTALITFIVIGPIFAQLENWVLDGAKVLVKNAFGAMIMGALYPFT
;
A
#
# COMPACT_ATOMS: atom_id res chain seq x y z
N MET A 1 3.86 31.60 38.59
CA MET A 1 5.28 31.19 38.52
C MET A 1 5.64 31.12 37.05
N ALA A 2 6.70 31.79 36.59
CA ALA A 2 7.14 31.66 35.21
C ALA A 2 7.72 30.25 35.00
N LEU A 3 7.37 29.60 33.90
CA LEU A 3 7.85 28.25 33.60
C LEU A 3 9.38 28.26 33.44
N ASP A 4 10.09 27.36 34.12
CA ASP A 4 11.52 27.14 33.91
C ASP A 4 11.70 26.15 32.74
N TYR A 5 12.05 26.68 31.57
CA TYR A 5 12.16 25.89 30.34
C TYR A 5 13.29 24.86 30.39
N ARG A 6 14.39 25.17 31.07
CA ARG A 6 15.55 24.29 31.18
C ARG A 6 15.25 23.13 32.12
N LYS A 7 14.65 23.43 33.28
CA LYS A 7 14.19 22.40 34.21
C LYS A 7 13.16 21.46 33.57
N CYS A 8 12.20 22.02 32.82
CA CYS A 8 11.24 21.24 32.05
C CYS A 8 11.93 20.29 31.04
N ALA A 9 12.92 20.80 30.29
CA ALA A 9 13.67 19.99 29.34
C ALA A 9 14.49 18.87 30.01
N GLU A 10 15.17 19.16 31.11
CA GLU A 10 15.95 18.18 31.89
C GLU A 10 15.05 17.07 32.46
N GLU A 11 13.89 17.43 33.01
CA GLU A 11 12.89 16.48 33.51
C GLU A 11 12.31 15.61 32.39
N ILE A 12 12.06 16.18 31.20
CA ILE A 12 11.64 15.40 30.03
C ILE A 12 12.73 14.39 29.66
N VAL A 13 14.00 14.81 29.56
CA VAL A 13 15.13 13.94 29.20
C VAL A 13 15.33 12.82 30.23
N ALA A 14 15.20 13.12 31.52
CA ALA A 14 15.30 12.12 32.58
C ALA A 14 14.19 11.07 32.50
N ASN A 15 12.96 11.50 32.21
CA ASN A 15 11.80 10.61 32.18
C ASN A 15 11.62 9.84 30.88
N ILE A 16 12.28 10.23 29.79
CA ILE A 16 12.34 9.44 28.53
C ILE A 16 13.52 8.46 28.51
N GLY A 17 14.29 8.30 29.60
CA GLY A 17 15.41 7.37 29.67
C GLY A 17 16.74 7.91 29.15
N GLY A 18 16.90 9.24 29.12
CA GLY A 18 18.13 9.94 28.77
C GLY A 18 18.29 10.24 27.27
N ARG A 19 19.32 11.04 26.93
CA ARG A 19 19.71 11.41 25.55
C ARG A 19 19.83 10.19 24.65
N GLU A 20 20.44 9.13 25.18
CA GLU A 20 20.74 7.87 24.49
C GLU A 20 19.48 7.24 23.86
N ASN A 21 18.33 7.45 24.51
CA ASN A 21 17.04 6.92 24.11
C ASN A 21 16.31 7.79 23.09
N VAL A 22 16.82 8.98 22.77
CA VAL A 22 16.25 9.88 21.77
C VAL A 22 16.93 9.62 20.43
N ALA A 23 16.16 9.19 19.43
CA ALA A 23 16.65 9.08 18.06
C ALA A 23 16.58 10.44 17.35
N GLN A 24 15.48 11.18 17.51
CA GLN A 24 15.30 12.46 16.83
C GLN A 24 14.26 13.33 17.54
N ALA A 25 14.43 14.65 17.46
CA ALA A 25 13.57 15.63 18.11
C ALA A 25 13.25 16.81 17.20
N ALA A 26 11.97 17.16 17.10
CA ALA A 26 11.48 18.36 16.41
C ALA A 26 10.33 18.97 17.19
N HIS A 27 9.93 20.20 16.86
CA HIS A 27 8.75 20.81 17.43
C HIS A 27 7.76 21.28 16.36
N CYS A 28 6.49 21.40 16.73
CA CYS A 28 5.49 22.18 15.99
C CYS A 28 5.00 23.34 16.84
N ALA A 29 3.98 24.07 16.39
CA ALA A 29 3.49 25.26 17.08
C ALA A 29 3.12 25.03 18.56
N THR A 30 2.70 23.81 18.94
CA THR A 30 2.24 23.49 20.31
C THR A 30 2.85 22.23 20.93
N ARG A 31 3.64 21.44 20.19
CA ARG A 31 4.08 20.11 20.64
C ARG A 31 5.54 19.86 20.35
N LEU A 32 6.21 19.24 21.31
CA LEU A 32 7.52 18.63 21.15
C LEU A 32 7.32 17.19 20.66
N ARG A 33 7.98 16.81 19.56
CA ARG A 33 7.86 15.51 18.90
C ARG A 33 9.19 14.78 19.00
N LEU A 34 9.17 13.62 19.63
CA LEU A 34 10.34 12.81 19.86
C LEU A 34 10.16 11.43 19.21
N VAL A 35 11.22 10.93 18.59
CA VAL A 35 11.34 9.51 18.22
C VAL A 35 12.19 8.83 19.28
N ILE A 36 11.63 7.86 19.98
CA ILE A 36 12.27 7.21 21.14
C ILE A 36 12.68 5.79 20.76
N LYS A 37 13.96 5.43 20.97
CA LYS A 37 14.50 4.10 20.62
C LYS A 37 13.85 2.96 21.41
N ASP A 38 13.60 3.18 22.69
CA ASP A 38 13.02 2.20 23.60
C ASP A 38 11.90 2.83 24.44
N ASN A 39 10.66 2.48 24.10
CA ASN A 39 9.48 2.95 24.82
C ASN A 39 9.36 2.37 26.24
N GLY A 40 10.05 1.26 26.56
CA GLY A 40 10.05 0.65 27.89
C GLY A 40 10.74 1.49 28.96
N LYS A 41 11.61 2.42 28.55
CA LYS A 41 12.32 3.35 29.45
C LYS A 41 11.55 4.63 29.72
N ILE A 42 10.39 4.83 29.08
CA ILE A 42 9.56 6.03 29.24
C ILE A 42 8.73 5.91 30.51
N LYS A 43 8.93 6.85 31.44
CA LYS A 43 8.10 7.01 32.63
C LYS A 43 6.88 7.87 32.30
N LYS A 44 5.87 7.28 31.66
CA LYS A 44 4.67 7.98 31.14
C LYS A 44 3.97 8.84 32.20
N SER A 45 3.69 8.28 33.36
CA SER A 45 3.03 9.01 34.46
C SER A 45 3.90 10.13 35.04
N ALA A 46 5.22 10.02 34.97
CA ALA A 46 6.10 11.10 35.42
C ALA A 46 6.16 12.24 34.38
N LEU A 47 6.12 11.91 33.08
CA LEU A 47 6.12 12.88 31.98
C LEU A 47 4.88 13.77 31.96
N GLU A 48 3.71 13.23 32.29
CA GLU A 48 2.47 14.02 32.36
C GLU A 48 2.45 14.99 33.55
N ASN A 49 3.27 14.74 34.57
CA ASN A 49 3.40 15.58 35.76
C ASN A 49 4.55 16.59 35.68
N VAL A 50 5.31 16.60 34.58
CA VAL A 50 6.36 17.61 34.35
C VAL A 50 5.73 18.98 34.17
N ASP A 51 6.23 19.96 34.91
CA ASP A 51 5.72 21.34 34.83
C ASP A 51 5.94 21.89 33.40
N GLY A 52 4.85 22.23 32.73
CA GLY A 52 4.84 22.68 31.34
C GLY A 52 4.36 21.64 30.31
N VAL A 53 4.22 20.36 30.69
CA VAL A 53 3.59 19.34 29.84
C VAL A 53 2.09 19.28 30.15
N LYS A 54 1.26 19.68 29.18
CA LYS A 54 -0.21 19.68 29.28
C LYS A 54 -0.86 18.36 28.85
N GLY A 55 -0.05 17.41 28.39
CA GLY A 55 -0.51 16.10 27.95
C GLY A 55 0.48 15.42 27.02
N MET A 56 0.31 14.12 26.82
CA MET A 56 1.21 13.29 26.03
C MET A 56 0.41 12.33 25.15
N PHE A 57 0.84 12.15 23.90
CA PHE A 57 0.23 11.19 22.97
C PHE A 57 1.32 10.43 22.23
N GLU A 58 1.14 9.12 22.10
CA GLU A 58 1.95 8.29 21.20
C GLU A 58 1.18 8.07 19.90
N ASN A 59 1.74 8.51 18.78
CA ASN A 59 1.13 8.29 17.48
C ASN A 59 2.21 7.99 16.45
N ASN A 60 2.01 6.94 15.64
CA ASN A 60 2.89 6.58 14.53
C ASN A 60 4.38 6.41 14.91
N GLY A 61 4.68 5.90 16.11
CA GLY A 61 6.05 5.75 16.59
C GLY A 61 6.73 7.06 17.03
N GLN A 62 5.94 8.12 17.22
CA GLN A 62 6.40 9.39 17.79
C GLN A 62 5.72 9.63 19.13
N LEU A 63 6.51 10.03 20.12
CA LEU A 63 6.05 10.59 21.38
C LEU A 63 5.80 12.09 21.17
N GLN A 64 4.58 12.56 21.42
CA GLN A 64 4.21 13.98 21.30
C GLN A 64 3.84 14.53 22.67
N LEU A 65 4.65 15.45 23.17
CA LEU A 65 4.39 16.19 24.41
C LEU A 65 3.73 17.53 24.05
N ILE A 66 2.55 17.79 24.59
CA ILE A 66 1.84 19.06 24.42
C ILE A 66 2.41 20.04 25.43
N ILE A 67 3.05 21.10 24.95
CA ILE A 67 3.67 22.13 25.80
C ILE A 67 2.89 23.45 25.70
N GLY A 68 2.43 23.80 24.49
CA GLY A 68 1.64 25.00 24.22
C GLY A 68 2.34 25.97 23.25
N THR A 69 1.54 26.91 22.71
CA THR A 69 2.01 27.90 21.73
C THR A 69 3.03 28.85 22.32
N GLY A 70 4.15 29.05 21.64
CA GLY A 70 5.23 29.96 22.05
C GLY A 70 6.18 29.38 23.13
N THR A 71 5.66 28.58 24.06
CA THR A 71 6.44 27.90 25.11
C THR A 71 7.30 26.77 24.54
N VAL A 72 6.76 26.03 23.55
CA VAL A 72 7.42 24.86 22.96
C VAL A 72 8.76 25.16 22.30
N ASN A 73 8.93 26.35 21.69
CA ASN A 73 10.19 26.73 21.05
C ASN A 73 11.30 26.85 22.09
N LYS A 74 11.00 27.52 23.21
CA LYS A 74 11.96 27.71 24.32
C LYS A 74 12.34 26.39 24.98
N VAL A 75 11.37 25.50 25.20
CA VAL A 75 11.65 24.16 25.75
C VAL A 75 12.44 23.31 24.75
N TYR A 76 12.19 23.45 23.44
CA TYR A 76 12.94 22.73 22.42
C TYR A 76 14.41 23.18 22.34
N ASP A 77 14.66 24.49 22.41
CA ASP A 77 16.02 25.03 22.37
C ASP A 77 16.84 24.55 23.58
N GLU A 78 16.25 24.58 24.78
CA GLU A 78 16.85 24.01 26.00
C GLU A 78 17.00 22.49 25.89
N PHE A 79 16.02 21.79 25.31
CA PHE A 79 16.10 20.34 25.08
C PHE A 79 17.27 19.98 24.16
N LEU A 80 17.50 20.74 23.08
CA LEU A 80 18.67 20.55 22.21
C LEU A 80 19.98 20.85 22.95
N ALA A 81 20.01 21.89 23.79
CA ALA A 81 21.18 22.23 24.59
C ALA A 81 21.54 21.13 25.61
N VAL A 82 20.54 20.59 26.31
CA VAL A 82 20.71 19.50 27.29
C VAL A 82 21.08 18.19 26.61
N THR A 83 20.48 17.89 25.46
CA THR A 83 20.72 16.62 24.74
C THR A 83 21.92 16.69 23.79
N GLY A 84 22.47 17.86 23.50
CA GLY A 84 23.54 18.04 22.50
C GLY A 84 23.19 17.50 21.12
N MET A 85 21.89 17.53 20.76
CA MET A 85 21.38 17.07 19.46
C MET A 85 21.30 18.25 18.48
N SER A 86 21.46 17.96 17.19
CA SER A 86 21.21 18.94 16.14
C SER A 86 19.71 19.07 15.89
N ALA A 87 19.26 20.29 15.57
CA ALA A 87 17.87 20.54 15.21
C ALA A 87 17.48 19.67 13.99
N ALA A 88 16.39 18.91 14.14
CA ALA A 88 15.84 18.08 13.08
C ALA A 88 14.51 18.65 12.61
N THR A 89 14.20 18.51 11.32
CA THR A 89 12.92 18.94 10.79
C THR A 89 11.82 17.94 11.18
N LYS A 90 10.55 18.37 11.02
CA LYS A 90 9.40 17.48 11.25
C LYS A 90 9.42 16.26 10.33
N ASP A 91 9.97 16.40 9.13
CA ASP A 91 10.03 15.32 8.15
C ASP A 91 11.12 14.30 8.51
N ASP A 92 12.24 14.75 9.07
CA ASP A 92 13.25 13.85 9.60
C ASP A 92 12.68 12.96 10.73
N VAL A 93 12.00 13.58 11.71
CA VAL A 93 11.35 12.86 12.82
C VAL A 93 10.29 11.87 12.33
N LYS A 94 9.59 12.17 11.23
CA LYS A 94 8.67 11.21 10.58
C LYS A 94 9.42 10.04 9.97
N ALA A 95 10.54 10.28 9.28
CA ALA A 95 11.36 9.24 8.69
C ALA A 95 11.96 8.31 9.75
N ALA A 96 12.49 8.85 10.85
CA ALA A 96 13.05 8.05 11.94
C ALA A 96 11.99 7.22 12.69
N ALA A 97 10.80 7.80 12.93
CA ALA A 97 9.70 7.06 13.55
C ALA A 97 9.17 5.93 12.68
N ALA A 98 9.10 6.14 11.36
CA ALA A 98 8.77 5.10 10.41
C ALA A 98 9.83 3.99 10.43
N ALA A 99 11.12 4.32 10.51
CA ALA A 99 12.21 3.35 10.54
C ALA A 99 12.20 2.41 11.76
N GLN A 100 11.74 2.89 12.93
CA GLN A 100 11.67 2.10 14.16
C GLN A 100 10.49 1.11 14.23
N GLN A 101 9.47 1.27 13.40
CA GLN A 101 8.35 0.33 13.39
C GLN A 101 8.79 -1.02 12.80
N PRO A 102 8.34 -2.16 13.36
CA PRO A 102 8.60 -3.47 12.77
C PRO A 102 8.06 -3.52 11.34
N ALA A 103 8.76 -4.24 10.46
CA ALA A 103 8.53 -4.22 9.01
C ALA A 103 7.07 -4.56 8.63
N TRP A 104 6.42 -5.49 9.34
CA TRP A 104 5.03 -5.86 9.09
C TRP A 104 4.02 -4.74 9.41
N LYS A 105 4.26 -3.93 10.46
CA LYS A 105 3.40 -2.77 10.78
C LYS A 105 3.56 -1.67 9.75
N ARG A 106 4.78 -1.45 9.24
CA ARG A 106 5.03 -0.51 8.13
C ARG A 106 4.33 -0.95 6.85
N ALA A 107 4.38 -2.25 6.53
CA ALA A 107 3.72 -2.81 5.36
C ALA A 107 2.19 -2.63 5.48
N LEU A 108 1.60 -3.01 6.61
CA LEU A 108 0.16 -2.86 6.86
C LEU A 108 -0.29 -1.39 6.79
N LYS A 109 0.51 -0.48 7.36
CA LYS A 109 0.23 0.95 7.25
C LYS A 109 0.30 1.44 5.81
N SER A 110 1.32 1.03 5.06
CA SER A 110 1.48 1.43 3.65
C SER A 110 0.27 0.96 2.83
N ILE A 111 -0.21 -0.27 3.09
CA ILE A 111 -1.45 -0.77 2.48
C ILE A 111 -2.62 0.15 2.84
N GLY A 112 -2.83 0.46 4.13
CA GLY A 112 -3.87 1.40 4.56
C GLY A 112 -3.80 2.76 3.88
N ASP A 113 -2.60 3.34 3.79
CA ASP A 113 -2.35 4.64 3.16
C ASP A 113 -2.67 4.61 1.64
N VAL A 114 -2.53 3.46 0.97
CA VAL A 114 -2.95 3.25 -0.43
C VAL A 114 -4.47 3.17 -0.57
N PHE A 115 -5.15 2.56 0.41
CA PHE A 115 -6.60 2.34 0.35
C PHE A 115 -7.42 3.57 0.75
N VAL A 116 -6.92 4.44 1.64
CA VAL A 116 -7.68 5.61 2.12
C VAL A 116 -8.15 6.54 0.98
N PRO A 117 -7.32 6.91 0.00
CA PRO A 117 -7.75 7.78 -1.10
C PRO A 117 -8.77 7.14 -2.05
N ILE A 118 -8.81 5.80 -2.12
CA ILE A 118 -9.63 5.05 -3.09
C ILE A 118 -10.96 4.58 -2.47
N LEU A 119 -11.07 4.62 -1.14
CA LEU A 119 -12.25 4.17 -0.39
C LEU A 119 -13.56 4.80 -0.89
N PRO A 120 -13.66 6.12 -1.16
CA PRO A 120 -14.93 6.70 -1.62
C PRO A 120 -15.40 6.12 -2.96
N ALA A 121 -14.48 5.88 -3.90
CA ALA A 121 -14.81 5.32 -5.20
C ALA A 121 -15.27 3.86 -5.09
N ILE A 122 -14.57 3.04 -4.30
CA ILE A 122 -14.92 1.63 -4.10
C ILE A 122 -16.25 1.49 -3.36
N VAL A 123 -16.49 2.33 -2.35
CA VAL A 123 -17.76 2.31 -1.60
C VAL A 123 -18.93 2.72 -2.50
N ALA A 124 -18.78 3.77 -3.32
CA ALA A 124 -19.82 4.19 -4.26
C ALA A 124 -20.14 3.08 -5.27
N SER A 125 -19.11 2.49 -5.89
CA SER A 125 -19.28 1.39 -6.84
C SER A 125 -19.87 0.13 -6.20
N GLY A 126 -19.42 -0.26 -5.00
CA GLY A 126 -19.93 -1.45 -4.32
C GLY A 126 -21.40 -1.32 -3.91
N LEU A 127 -21.79 -0.16 -3.36
CA LEU A 127 -23.20 0.11 -3.03
C LEU A 127 -24.08 0.14 -4.28
N MET A 128 -23.58 0.73 -5.38
CA MET A 128 -24.32 0.76 -6.65
C MET A 128 -24.46 -0.64 -7.26
N MET A 129 -23.39 -1.44 -7.23
CA MET A 129 -23.40 -2.81 -7.76
C MET A 129 -24.41 -3.67 -7.00
N GLY A 130 -24.38 -3.63 -5.66
CA GLY A 130 -25.36 -4.33 -4.84
C GLY A 130 -26.80 -3.89 -5.08
N LEU A 131 -27.04 -2.60 -5.30
CA LEU A 131 -28.38 -2.07 -5.61
C LEU A 131 -28.86 -2.53 -6.99
N VAL A 132 -28.03 -2.39 -8.02
CA VAL A 132 -28.37 -2.74 -9.41
C VAL A 132 -28.63 -4.24 -9.53
N GLU A 133 -27.77 -5.08 -8.96
CA GLU A 133 -27.94 -6.52 -8.93
C GLU A 133 -29.20 -6.94 -8.16
N ALA A 134 -29.47 -6.31 -7.02
CA ALA A 134 -30.69 -6.60 -6.25
C ALA A 134 -31.95 -6.26 -7.07
N LEU A 135 -32.00 -5.07 -7.67
CA LEU A 135 -33.11 -4.66 -8.52
C LEU A 135 -33.30 -5.58 -9.73
N GLY A 136 -32.21 -6.02 -10.36
CA GLY A 136 -32.25 -7.00 -11.45
C GLY A 136 -32.91 -8.32 -11.01
N LYS A 137 -32.50 -8.85 -9.86
CA LYS A 137 -33.07 -10.10 -9.30
C LYS A 137 -34.54 -9.98 -8.90
N PHE A 138 -34.97 -8.84 -8.36
CA PHE A 138 -36.35 -8.63 -7.92
C PHE A 138 -37.30 -8.25 -9.05
N ILE A 139 -36.79 -7.64 -10.12
CA ILE A 139 -37.57 -7.15 -11.25
C ILE A 139 -36.94 -7.68 -12.54
N PRO A 140 -37.35 -8.87 -13.04
CA PRO A 140 -36.77 -9.47 -14.25
C PRO A 140 -36.87 -8.56 -15.50
N SER A 141 -37.92 -7.73 -15.58
CA SER A 141 -38.08 -6.73 -16.65
C SER A 141 -37.02 -5.62 -16.62
N PHE A 142 -36.42 -5.35 -15.45
CA PHE A 142 -35.34 -4.39 -15.31
C PHE A 142 -34.00 -5.00 -15.72
N GLU A 143 -33.70 -6.24 -15.34
CA GLU A 143 -32.47 -6.95 -15.72
C GLU A 143 -32.25 -6.97 -17.25
N GLY A 144 -33.32 -7.19 -18.02
CA GLY A 144 -33.27 -7.16 -19.48
C GLY A 144 -33.23 -5.76 -20.12
N SER A 145 -33.18 -4.68 -19.34
CA SER A 145 -33.26 -3.31 -19.85
C SER A 145 -31.88 -2.70 -20.15
N ASP A 146 -31.84 -1.76 -21.10
CA ASP A 146 -30.64 -0.96 -21.38
C ASP A 146 -30.17 -0.18 -20.14
N TRP A 147 -31.11 0.21 -19.27
CA TRP A 147 -30.81 0.88 -18.01
C TRP A 147 -30.02 0.00 -17.06
N TYR A 148 -30.38 -1.29 -16.95
CA TYR A 148 -29.61 -2.22 -16.15
C TYR A 148 -28.20 -2.36 -16.70
N SER A 149 -28.06 -2.57 -18.01
CA SER A 149 -26.74 -2.69 -18.65
C SER A 149 -25.86 -1.46 -18.45
N PHE A 150 -26.42 -0.25 -18.56
CA PHE A 150 -25.71 1.00 -18.31
C PHE A 150 -25.30 1.14 -16.83
N LEU A 151 -26.23 0.88 -15.91
CA LEU A 151 -25.98 1.02 -14.47
C LEU A 151 -25.01 -0.03 -13.96
N ASP A 152 -25.06 -1.26 -14.47
CA ASP A 152 -24.10 -2.32 -14.17
C ASP A 152 -22.69 -1.93 -14.60
N MET A 153 -22.53 -1.41 -15.83
CA MET A 153 -21.25 -0.86 -16.31
C MET A 153 -20.73 0.26 -15.40
N VAL A 154 -21.58 1.22 -15.01
CA VAL A 154 -21.17 2.31 -14.11
C VAL A 154 -20.76 1.76 -12.74
N ALA A 155 -21.52 0.81 -12.21
CA ALA A 155 -21.27 0.19 -10.91
C ALA A 155 -19.94 -0.58 -10.89
N ASN A 156 -19.69 -1.39 -11.93
CA ASN A 156 -18.54 -2.29 -11.98
C ASN A 156 -17.22 -1.60 -12.38
N THR A 157 -17.27 -0.38 -12.95
CA THR A 157 -16.11 0.33 -13.50
C THR A 157 -14.96 0.44 -12.49
N ALA A 158 -15.21 0.88 -11.24
CA ALA A 158 -14.12 1.06 -10.28
C ALA A 158 -13.43 -0.27 -9.92
N PHE A 159 -14.15 -1.39 -9.96
CA PHE A 159 -13.59 -2.72 -9.72
C PHE A 159 -12.84 -3.25 -10.95
N ALA A 160 -13.37 -3.03 -12.15
CA ALA A 160 -12.72 -3.40 -13.41
C ALA A 160 -11.37 -2.68 -13.60
N PHE A 161 -11.30 -1.41 -13.19
CA PHE A 161 -10.10 -0.59 -13.26
C PHE A 161 -9.39 -0.44 -11.91
N LEU A 162 -9.70 -1.29 -10.93
CA LEU A 162 -9.11 -1.24 -9.59
C LEU A 162 -7.58 -1.24 -9.62
N PRO A 163 -6.89 -2.04 -10.47
CA PRO A 163 -5.44 -1.95 -10.60
C PRO A 163 -4.92 -0.56 -10.96
N VAL A 164 -5.62 0.20 -11.79
CA VAL A 164 -5.21 1.57 -12.18
C VAL A 164 -5.35 2.53 -11.00
N ILE A 165 -6.51 2.49 -10.33
CA ILE A 165 -6.83 3.38 -9.22
C ILE A 165 -5.87 3.13 -8.04
N VAL A 166 -5.62 1.85 -7.74
CA VAL A 166 -4.63 1.42 -6.74
C VAL A 166 -3.23 1.87 -7.14
N ALA A 167 -2.84 1.70 -8.41
CA ALA A 167 -1.49 2.05 -8.85
C ALA A 167 -1.19 3.54 -8.72
N VAL A 168 -2.16 4.40 -9.07
CA VAL A 168 -2.04 5.86 -8.87
C VAL A 168 -1.90 6.21 -7.38
N SER A 169 -2.74 5.60 -6.53
CA SER A 169 -2.67 5.82 -5.08
C SER A 169 -1.33 5.32 -4.49
N ALA A 170 -0.87 4.14 -4.92
CA ALA A 170 0.42 3.57 -4.52
C ALA A 170 1.61 4.43 -4.96
N ALA A 171 1.59 4.95 -6.17
CA ALA A 171 2.63 5.86 -6.65
C ALA A 171 2.68 7.13 -5.80
N ARG A 172 1.53 7.68 -5.44
CA ARG A 172 1.43 8.82 -4.51
C ARG A 172 2.01 8.49 -3.13
N VAL A 173 1.66 7.34 -2.55
CA VAL A 173 2.10 6.93 -1.20
C VAL A 173 3.60 6.65 -1.16
N PHE A 174 4.14 5.97 -2.18
CA PHE A 174 5.57 5.66 -2.26
C PHE A 174 6.41 6.82 -2.82
N GLY A 175 5.76 7.92 -3.22
CA GLY A 175 6.40 9.13 -3.72
C GLY A 175 7.12 8.94 -5.05
N GLY A 176 6.49 8.23 -6.00
CA GLY A 176 6.91 8.18 -7.40
C GLY A 176 5.89 8.88 -8.31
N ASN A 177 6.11 8.83 -9.62
CA ASN A 177 5.23 9.48 -10.58
C ASN A 177 3.89 8.74 -10.73
N GLN A 178 2.78 9.47 -10.48
CA GLN A 178 1.42 8.92 -10.53
C GLN A 178 1.00 8.47 -11.93
N PHE A 179 1.45 9.17 -12.98
CA PHE A 179 1.15 8.78 -14.36
C PHE A 179 1.90 7.51 -14.75
N LEU A 180 3.16 7.34 -14.33
CA LEU A 180 3.87 6.08 -14.52
C LEU A 180 3.18 4.94 -13.75
N GLY A 181 2.73 5.22 -12.52
CA GLY A 181 1.89 4.29 -11.76
C GLY A 181 0.63 3.88 -12.54
N ALA A 182 -0.11 4.85 -13.09
CA ALA A 182 -1.29 4.58 -13.91
C ALA A 182 -0.96 3.68 -15.11
N VAL A 183 0.16 3.92 -15.79
CA VAL A 183 0.64 3.09 -16.90
C VAL A 183 0.88 1.65 -16.45
N ILE A 184 1.53 1.42 -15.31
CA ILE A 184 1.71 0.07 -14.75
C ILE A 184 0.37 -0.59 -14.45
N GLY A 185 -0.57 0.14 -13.83
CA GLY A 185 -1.92 -0.37 -13.57
C GLY A 185 -2.66 -0.75 -14.84
N LEU A 186 -2.62 0.11 -15.87
CA LEU A 186 -3.24 -0.14 -17.18
C LEU A 186 -2.61 -1.33 -17.90
N LEU A 187 -1.29 -1.48 -17.79
CA LEU A 187 -0.57 -2.61 -18.37
C LEU A 187 -1.04 -3.94 -17.78
N MET A 188 -1.30 -3.98 -16.47
CA MET A 188 -1.78 -5.18 -15.78
C MET A 188 -3.21 -5.58 -16.14
N ILE A 189 -3.99 -4.70 -16.77
CA ILE A 189 -5.35 -4.98 -17.27
C ILE A 189 -5.49 -4.70 -18.76
N HIS A 190 -4.37 -4.70 -19.49
CA HIS A 190 -4.34 -4.33 -20.90
C HIS A 190 -5.23 -5.27 -21.72
N GLY A 191 -5.96 -4.75 -22.73
CA GLY A 191 -6.93 -5.53 -23.51
C GLY A 191 -6.36 -6.72 -24.31
N ASN A 192 -5.03 -6.77 -24.48
CA ASN A 192 -4.33 -7.94 -25.07
C ASN A 192 -4.08 -9.08 -24.06
N LEU A 193 -4.43 -8.88 -22.80
CA LEU A 193 -4.43 -9.88 -21.75
C LEU A 193 -5.86 -10.36 -21.55
N LEU A 194 -6.04 -11.68 -21.41
CA LEU A 194 -7.33 -12.25 -21.06
C LEU A 194 -7.80 -11.63 -19.74
N ASN A 195 -9.06 -11.22 -19.64
CA ASN A 195 -9.59 -10.68 -18.40
C ASN A 195 -9.39 -11.70 -17.26
N GLY A 196 -8.88 -11.23 -16.10
CA GLY A 196 -8.59 -12.06 -14.93
C GLY A 196 -9.80 -12.87 -14.43
N TRP A 197 -11.02 -12.34 -14.57
CA TRP A 197 -12.24 -13.06 -14.21
C TRP A 197 -12.62 -14.16 -15.21
N SER A 198 -12.05 -14.13 -16.41
CA SER A 198 -12.28 -15.12 -17.48
C SER A 198 -11.26 -16.26 -17.48
N VAL A 199 -10.26 -16.22 -16.61
CA VAL A 199 -9.18 -17.24 -16.51
C VAL A 199 -9.73 -18.63 -16.18
N GLY A 200 -10.93 -18.72 -15.59
CA GLY A 200 -11.57 -20.00 -15.24
C GLY A 200 -12.46 -20.62 -16.33
N SER A 201 -12.72 -19.93 -17.45
CA SER A 201 -13.61 -20.44 -18.53
C SER A 201 -12.79 -20.87 -19.74
N GLU A 202 -12.86 -22.16 -20.09
CA GLU A 202 -12.20 -22.68 -21.29
C GLU A 202 -12.75 -22.03 -22.56
N GLU A 203 -14.05 -21.74 -22.61
CA GLU A 203 -14.69 -21.05 -23.74
C GLU A 203 -14.18 -19.62 -23.89
N ALA A 204 -14.03 -18.89 -22.78
CA ALA A 204 -13.48 -17.53 -22.80
C ALA A 204 -12.01 -17.52 -23.22
N ILE A 205 -11.21 -18.49 -22.75
CA ILE A 205 -9.81 -18.67 -23.16
C ILE A 205 -9.73 -18.97 -24.66
N ASN A 206 -10.51 -19.94 -25.14
CA ASN A 206 -10.51 -20.38 -26.51
C ASN A 206 -10.94 -19.27 -27.48
N SER A 207 -12.01 -18.55 -27.15
CA SER A 207 -12.51 -17.42 -27.96
C SER A 207 -11.55 -16.24 -27.98
N PHE A 208 -10.96 -15.88 -26.84
CA PHE A 208 -10.03 -14.75 -26.75
C PHE A 208 -8.71 -15.00 -27.51
N PHE A 209 -8.16 -16.23 -27.44
CA PHE A 209 -6.89 -16.56 -28.08
C PHE A 209 -7.02 -17.25 -29.45
N GLY A 210 -8.24 -17.62 -29.86
CA GLY A 210 -8.47 -18.40 -31.09
C GLY A 210 -7.87 -19.81 -31.03
N ILE A 211 -7.96 -20.47 -29.87
CA ILE A 211 -7.40 -21.81 -29.60
C ILE A 211 -8.50 -22.78 -29.16
N THR A 212 -8.17 -24.07 -29.05
CA THR A 212 -9.10 -25.14 -28.62
C THR A 212 -8.60 -25.92 -27.40
N THR A 213 -7.47 -25.51 -26.82
CA THR A 213 -6.80 -26.26 -25.75
C THR A 213 -7.30 -25.91 -24.35
N GLY A 214 -8.08 -24.84 -24.19
CA GLY A 214 -8.52 -24.33 -22.90
C GLY A 214 -7.37 -23.77 -22.04
N LYS A 215 -6.16 -23.63 -22.59
CA LYS A 215 -4.96 -23.21 -21.85
C LYS A 215 -4.49 -21.84 -22.29
N ILE A 216 -4.30 -20.95 -21.32
CA ILE A 216 -3.80 -19.59 -21.55
C ILE A 216 -2.39 -19.68 -22.16
N PRO A 217 -2.16 -19.13 -23.36
CA PRO A 217 -0.84 -19.10 -23.97
C PRO A 217 0.13 -18.27 -23.12
N THR A 218 1.39 -18.71 -23.08
CA THR A 218 2.47 -17.99 -22.40
C THR A 218 3.44 -17.39 -23.42
N TRP A 219 3.99 -16.21 -23.11
CA TRP A 219 5.17 -15.69 -23.80
C TRP A 219 6.42 -16.21 -23.12
N ASN A 220 7.36 -16.76 -23.88
CA ASN A 220 8.66 -17.19 -23.36
C ASN A 220 9.74 -16.21 -23.83
N LEU A 221 9.95 -15.13 -23.07
CA LEU A 221 10.81 -14.02 -23.49
C LEU A 221 12.29 -14.38 -23.59
N PHE A 222 12.74 -15.41 -22.86
CA PHE A 222 14.13 -15.88 -22.85
C PHE A 222 14.27 -17.32 -23.39
N GLY A 223 13.33 -17.77 -24.22
CA GLY A 223 13.32 -19.13 -24.77
C GLY A 223 12.95 -20.20 -23.72
N ASN A 224 13.51 -21.41 -23.84
CA ASN A 224 13.16 -22.58 -23.02
C ASN A 224 14.10 -22.80 -21.82
N LEU A 225 14.76 -21.74 -21.32
CA LEU A 225 15.64 -21.87 -20.16
C LEU A 225 14.81 -22.18 -18.91
N LYS A 226 14.90 -23.42 -18.41
CA LYS A 226 14.20 -23.86 -17.20
C LYS A 226 15.12 -23.74 -16.00
N ILE A 227 14.67 -23.07 -14.95
CA ILE A 227 15.29 -23.13 -13.63
C ILE A 227 14.30 -23.84 -12.71
N GLY A 228 14.52 -25.13 -12.46
CA GLY A 228 13.57 -25.99 -11.76
C GLY A 228 12.31 -26.27 -12.61
N GLY A 229 11.13 -26.19 -11.99
CA GLY A 229 9.82 -26.36 -12.64
C GLY A 229 9.31 -25.13 -13.40
N TYR A 230 10.03 -24.00 -13.36
CA TYR A 230 9.65 -22.75 -14.01
C TYR A 230 10.52 -22.47 -15.24
N THR A 231 9.88 -22.14 -16.36
CA THR A 231 10.56 -21.60 -17.54
C THR A 231 10.82 -20.11 -17.32
N LEU A 232 12.09 -19.73 -17.28
CA LEU A 232 12.51 -18.34 -17.05
C LEU A 232 11.97 -17.45 -18.17
N GLY A 233 11.28 -16.37 -17.79
CA GLY A 233 10.65 -15.46 -18.74
C GLY A 233 9.33 -15.97 -19.35
N SER A 234 8.72 -17.02 -18.79
CA SER A 234 7.36 -17.44 -19.12
C SER A 234 6.34 -16.51 -18.46
N ILE A 235 5.60 -15.77 -19.29
CA ILE A 235 4.55 -14.84 -18.86
C ILE A 235 3.20 -15.37 -19.33
N SER A 236 2.29 -15.63 -18.39
CA SER A 236 0.90 -15.95 -18.71
C SER A 236 0.16 -14.70 -19.19
N ARG A 237 -0.58 -14.84 -20.30
CA ARG A 237 -1.25 -13.71 -20.96
C ARG A 237 -2.63 -13.39 -20.36
N HIS A 238 -2.72 -13.32 -19.04
CA HIS A 238 -3.94 -12.88 -18.33
C HIS A 238 -3.70 -11.57 -17.57
N GLY A 239 -4.78 -10.83 -17.37
CA GLY A 239 -4.79 -9.61 -16.60
C GLY A 239 -4.89 -9.88 -15.11
N TYR A 240 -4.81 -8.80 -14.34
CA TYR A 240 -4.83 -8.78 -12.87
C TYR A 240 -6.03 -8.00 -12.34
N GLN A 241 -7.17 -8.05 -13.05
CA GLN A 241 -8.44 -7.48 -12.60
C GLN A 241 -8.78 -8.00 -11.19
N GLY A 242 -9.04 -7.10 -10.26
CA GLY A 242 -9.31 -7.44 -8.86
C GLY A 242 -8.09 -7.72 -7.97
N HIS A 243 -6.87 -7.82 -8.50
CA HIS A 243 -5.68 -8.12 -7.69
C HIS A 243 -4.97 -6.84 -7.22
N VAL A 244 -5.17 -6.46 -5.95
CA VAL A 244 -4.59 -5.24 -5.39
C VAL A 244 -3.12 -5.42 -4.95
N ILE A 245 -2.79 -6.54 -4.32
CA ILE A 245 -1.45 -6.76 -3.74
C ILE A 245 -0.35 -6.77 -4.82
N PRO A 246 -0.50 -7.49 -5.97
CA PRO A 246 0.49 -7.45 -7.04
C PRO A 246 0.79 -6.04 -7.53
N VAL A 247 -0.26 -5.22 -7.67
CA VAL A 247 -0.18 -3.85 -8.16
C VAL A 247 0.61 -2.97 -7.19
N ILE A 248 0.32 -3.07 -5.89
CA ILE A 248 1.03 -2.30 -4.86
C ILE A 248 2.53 -2.64 -4.88
N ILE A 249 2.87 -3.93 -4.99
CA ILE A 249 4.27 -4.39 -5.05
C ILE A 249 4.94 -3.90 -6.34
N ALA A 250 4.27 -4.01 -7.48
CA ALA A 250 4.78 -3.54 -8.77
C ALA A 250 5.09 -2.04 -8.75
N VAL A 251 4.16 -1.23 -8.23
CA VAL A 251 4.34 0.23 -8.14
C VAL A 251 5.37 0.61 -7.08
N TRP A 252 5.47 -0.14 -5.98
CA TRP A 252 6.56 0.07 -5.01
C TRP A 252 7.93 -0.16 -5.64
N LEU A 253 8.09 -1.22 -6.44
CA LEU A 253 9.31 -1.47 -7.22
C LEU A 253 9.55 -0.36 -8.25
N MET A 254 8.51 0.06 -8.96
CA MET A 254 8.56 1.17 -9.91
C MET A 254 9.12 2.44 -9.25
N CYS A 255 8.56 2.86 -8.11
CA CYS A 255 8.99 4.06 -7.40
C CYS A 255 10.44 3.95 -6.91
N LYS A 256 10.90 2.76 -6.52
CA LYS A 256 12.30 2.54 -6.15
C LYS A 256 13.24 2.61 -7.35
N LEU A 257 12.84 1.98 -8.45
CA LEU A 257 13.60 1.96 -9.69
C LEU A 257 13.70 3.36 -10.30
N GLU A 258 12.59 4.09 -10.36
CA GLU A 258 12.50 5.47 -10.83
C GLU A 258 13.49 6.38 -10.07
N LYS A 259 13.44 6.35 -8.73
CA LYS A 259 14.35 7.12 -7.88
C LYS A 259 15.82 6.71 -8.03
N TRP A 260 16.07 5.45 -8.34
CA TRP A 260 17.42 4.95 -8.59
C TRP A 260 17.92 5.43 -9.96
N LEU A 261 17.09 5.38 -11.00
CA LEU A 261 17.41 5.82 -12.34
C LEU A 261 17.68 7.33 -12.41
N HIS A 262 16.87 8.16 -11.74
CA HIS A 262 17.12 9.60 -11.64
C HIS A 262 18.48 9.94 -11.01
N LYS A 263 19.05 9.06 -10.18
CA LYS A 263 20.38 9.26 -9.57
C LYS A 263 21.54 8.85 -10.47
N HIS A 264 21.30 7.97 -11.44
CA HIS A 264 22.35 7.36 -12.28
C HIS A 264 22.27 7.82 -13.74
N THR A 265 21.19 8.48 -14.14
CA THR A 265 20.99 8.97 -15.51
C THR A 265 21.51 10.41 -15.62
N PRO A 266 22.30 10.76 -16.65
CA PRO A 266 22.68 12.15 -16.91
C PRO A 266 21.45 13.04 -17.14
N GLU A 267 21.46 14.27 -16.64
CA GLU A 267 20.30 15.20 -16.69
C GLU A 267 19.72 15.36 -18.10
N MET A 268 20.57 15.38 -19.14
CA MET A 268 20.16 15.51 -20.55
C MET A 268 19.27 14.36 -21.06
N LEU A 269 19.38 13.17 -20.44
CA LEU A 269 18.67 11.97 -20.84
C LEU A 269 17.55 11.59 -19.86
N ASP A 270 17.48 12.27 -18.71
CA ASP A 270 16.60 11.93 -17.60
C ASP A 270 15.13 11.88 -18.02
N LEU A 271 14.67 12.88 -18.78
CA LEU A 271 13.30 13.01 -19.26
C LEU A 271 12.85 11.86 -20.18
N PHE A 272 13.78 11.22 -20.89
CA PHE A 272 13.48 10.16 -21.85
C PHE A 272 13.76 8.76 -21.29
N ILE A 273 14.96 8.57 -20.73
CA ILE A 273 15.44 7.26 -20.29
C ILE A 273 14.74 6.83 -19.02
N VAL A 274 14.53 7.73 -18.04
CA VAL A 274 13.98 7.30 -16.74
C VAL A 274 12.56 6.78 -16.88
N PRO A 275 11.59 7.48 -17.52
CA PRO A 275 10.25 6.94 -17.70
C PRO A 275 10.24 5.65 -18.52
N LEU A 276 11.00 5.59 -19.61
CA LEU A 276 11.06 4.43 -20.51
C LEU A 276 11.58 3.18 -19.78
N VAL A 277 12.75 3.29 -19.16
CA VAL A 277 13.41 2.17 -18.48
C VAL A 277 12.63 1.78 -17.22
N THR A 278 12.08 2.75 -16.48
CA THR A 278 11.23 2.48 -15.32
C THR A 278 10.03 1.62 -15.70
N VAL A 279 9.26 2.05 -16.71
CA VAL A 279 8.06 1.32 -17.13
C VAL A 279 8.43 -0.06 -17.68
N PHE A 280 9.44 -0.12 -18.56
CA PHE A 280 9.85 -1.38 -19.20
C PHE A 280 10.37 -2.42 -18.21
N LEU A 281 11.29 -2.04 -17.32
CA LEU A 281 11.84 -2.98 -16.34
C LEU A 281 10.79 -3.35 -15.28
N THR A 282 9.98 -2.40 -14.83
CA THR A 282 8.88 -2.72 -13.89
C THR A 282 7.89 -3.69 -14.52
N ALA A 283 7.52 -3.48 -15.79
CA ALA A 283 6.66 -4.40 -16.53
C ALA A 283 7.26 -5.81 -16.58
N LEU A 284 8.52 -5.94 -17.02
CA LEU A 284 9.20 -7.23 -17.08
C LEU A 284 9.23 -7.92 -15.71
N ILE A 285 9.64 -7.21 -14.66
CA ILE A 285 9.71 -7.78 -13.30
C ILE A 285 8.32 -8.20 -12.83
N THR A 286 7.29 -7.39 -13.10
CA THR A 286 5.91 -7.68 -12.70
C THR A 286 5.42 -8.97 -13.34
N PHE A 287 5.54 -9.10 -14.66
CA PHE A 287 5.01 -10.29 -15.32
C PHE A 287 5.86 -11.55 -15.15
N ILE A 288 7.18 -11.41 -15.01
CA ILE A 288 8.11 -12.56 -14.90
C ILE A 288 8.20 -13.07 -13.47
N VAL A 289 8.16 -12.17 -12.48
CA VAL A 289 8.38 -12.52 -11.07
C VAL A 289 7.08 -12.47 -10.29
N ILE A 290 6.39 -11.33 -10.30
CA ILE A 290 5.17 -11.15 -9.50
C ILE A 290 4.06 -12.07 -9.99
N GLY A 291 3.85 -12.16 -11.31
CA GLY A 291 2.83 -13.01 -11.91
C GLY A 291 2.86 -14.48 -11.46
N PRO A 292 3.97 -15.22 -11.68
CA PRO A 292 4.06 -16.62 -11.28
C PRO A 292 3.94 -16.84 -9.76
N ILE A 293 4.49 -15.93 -8.96
CA ILE A 293 4.37 -16.01 -7.49
C ILE A 293 2.91 -15.91 -7.07
N PHE A 294 2.16 -14.96 -7.63
CA PHE A 294 0.74 -14.80 -7.31
C PHE A 294 -0.13 -15.92 -7.87
N ALA A 295 0.11 -16.38 -9.09
CA ALA A 295 -0.57 -17.54 -9.64
C ALA A 295 -0.36 -18.79 -8.76
N GLN A 296 0.84 -18.98 -8.22
CA GLN A 296 1.13 -20.08 -7.29
C GLN A 296 0.38 -19.93 -5.96
N LEU A 297 0.35 -18.71 -5.41
CA LEU A 297 -0.42 -18.40 -4.20
C LEU A 297 -1.91 -18.63 -4.42
N GLU A 298 -2.45 -18.23 -5.56
CA GLU A 298 -3.85 -18.46 -5.94
C GLU A 298 -4.16 -19.93 -6.03
N ASN A 299 -3.30 -20.73 -6.68
CA ASN A 299 -3.48 -22.18 -6.72
C ASN A 299 -3.50 -22.80 -5.32
N TRP A 300 -2.63 -22.36 -4.41
CA TRP A 300 -2.64 -22.83 -3.02
C TRP A 300 -3.92 -22.44 -2.28
N VAL A 301 -4.40 -21.20 -2.47
CA VAL A 301 -5.66 -20.75 -1.89
C VAL A 301 -6.84 -21.56 -2.45
N LEU A 302 -6.88 -21.79 -3.77
CA LEU A 302 -7.92 -22.58 -4.42
C LEU A 302 -7.90 -24.03 -3.96
N ASP A 303 -6.73 -24.66 -3.84
CA ASP A 303 -6.63 -26.03 -3.36
C ASP A 303 -7.01 -26.15 -1.89
N GLY A 304 -6.63 -25.17 -1.06
CA GLY A 304 -7.10 -25.06 0.32
C GLY A 304 -8.63 -24.92 0.40
N ALA A 305 -9.21 -24.06 -0.44
CA ALA A 305 -10.66 -23.88 -0.53
C ALA A 305 -11.38 -25.16 -0.97
N LYS A 306 -10.85 -25.90 -1.96
CA LYS A 306 -11.41 -27.19 -2.38
C LYS A 306 -11.40 -28.22 -1.25
N VAL A 307 -10.36 -28.26 -0.43
CA VAL A 307 -10.27 -29.15 0.74
C VAL A 307 -11.32 -28.78 1.79
N LEU A 308 -11.50 -27.47 2.05
CA LEU A 308 -12.52 -26.96 2.96
C LEU A 308 -13.93 -27.30 2.46
N VAL A 309 -14.25 -27.03 1.20
CA VAL A 309 -15.60 -27.23 0.63
C VAL A 309 -15.97 -28.71 0.54
N LYS A 310 -15.00 -29.63 0.39
CA LYS A 310 -15.27 -31.08 0.39
C LYS A 310 -15.70 -31.63 1.74
N ASN A 311 -15.41 -30.95 2.84
CA ASN A 311 -15.83 -31.33 4.20
C ASN A 311 -17.04 -30.49 4.63
N ALA A 312 -18.11 -31.12 5.14
CA ALA A 312 -19.32 -30.40 5.58
C ALA A 312 -19.03 -29.26 6.59
N PHE A 313 -18.07 -29.47 7.50
CA PHE A 313 -17.60 -28.44 8.44
C PHE A 313 -16.82 -27.32 7.76
N GLY A 314 -16.03 -27.63 6.73
CA GLY A 314 -15.27 -26.61 6.00
C GLY A 314 -16.15 -25.79 5.04
N ALA A 315 -17.18 -26.40 4.45
CA ALA A 315 -18.22 -25.70 3.72
C ALA A 315 -19.02 -24.74 4.62
N MET A 316 -19.30 -25.15 5.87
CA MET A 316 -19.92 -24.28 6.88
C MET A 316 -19.02 -23.11 7.30
N ILE A 317 -17.72 -23.34 7.50
CA ILE A 317 -16.75 -22.27 7.81
C ILE A 317 -16.61 -21.30 6.63
N MET A 318 -16.51 -21.82 5.40
CA MET A 318 -16.45 -20.98 4.20
C MET A 318 -17.73 -20.16 4.03
N GLY A 319 -18.91 -20.78 4.22
CA GLY A 319 -20.19 -20.07 4.18
C GLY A 319 -20.35 -19.02 5.30
N ALA A 320 -19.74 -19.25 6.46
CA ALA A 320 -19.73 -18.28 7.56
C ALA A 320 -18.73 -17.13 7.35
N LEU A 321 -17.63 -17.37 6.64
CA LEU A 321 -16.58 -16.38 6.36
C LEU A 321 -16.86 -15.56 5.09
N TYR A 322 -17.57 -16.12 4.10
CA TYR A 322 -17.89 -15.46 2.83
C TYR A 322 -18.58 -14.08 2.96
N PRO A 323 -19.44 -13.83 3.97
CA PRO A 323 -20.03 -12.50 4.19
C PRO A 323 -19.07 -11.47 4.80
N PHE A 324 -17.91 -11.90 5.34
CA PHE A 324 -16.93 -11.03 6.00
C PHE A 324 -15.75 -10.63 5.09
N THR A 325 -15.71 -11.14 3.86
CA THR A 325 -14.71 -10.83 2.81
C THR A 325 -15.34 -10.00 1.72
#